data_AF-A0A1V4HNC6-F1
#
_entry.id   AF-A0A1V4HNC6-F1
#
_cell.length_a   1.000
_cell.length_b   1.000
_cell.length_c   1.000
_cell.angle_alpha   90.00
_cell.angle_beta   90.00
_cell.angle_gamma   90.00
#
_symmetry.space_group_name_H-M   'P 1'
#
loop_
_entity.id
_entity.type
_entity.pdbx_description
1 polymer ?
#
loop_
_entity_poly.entity_id
_entity_poly.type
_entity_poly.pdbx_seq_one_letter_code
_entity_poly.pdbx_strand_id
1 'polypeptide(L)'
;MSISLKKKVRIKSNAKVVIILQDHDAIGRVYVEIQGDLKSREVMVEALKRLEDGLIYSDEDCTELIESEYIEVFRKRSPSRRNEEEFTFLIDRAYAEDYVVSAKLIK
;
A
#
# COMPACT_ATOMS: atom_id res chain seq x y z
N MET A 1 -46.42 -16.78 -11.62
CA MET A 1 -45.09 -17.36 -11.82
C MET A 1 -44.10 -16.61 -10.94
N SER A 2 -43.38 -17.33 -10.07
CA SER A 2 -42.49 -16.76 -9.05
C SER A 2 -41.13 -16.45 -9.67
N ILE A 3 -40.73 -15.18 -9.67
CA ILE A 3 -39.41 -14.76 -10.16
C ILE A 3 -38.40 -15.05 -9.05
N SER A 4 -37.49 -15.99 -9.31
CA SER A 4 -36.46 -16.44 -8.37
C SER A 4 -35.40 -15.35 -8.18
N LEU A 5 -35.38 -14.73 -7.00
CA LEU A 5 -34.27 -13.91 -6.51
C LEU A 5 -33.03 -14.79 -6.32
N LYS A 6 -32.00 -14.67 -7.17
CA LYS A 6 -30.60 -15.05 -6.84
C LYS A 6 -29.61 -14.71 -7.96
N LYS A 7 -29.17 -13.46 -8.00
CA LYS A 7 -27.77 -13.15 -8.34
C LYS A 7 -27.33 -12.03 -7.40
N LYS A 8 -26.93 -12.41 -6.18
CA LYS A 8 -26.00 -11.59 -5.40
C LYS A 8 -24.76 -11.49 -6.28
N VAL A 9 -24.58 -10.36 -6.96
CA VAL A 9 -23.30 -9.97 -7.54
C VAL A 9 -22.32 -10.09 -6.37
N ARG A 10 -21.45 -11.10 -6.41
CA ARG A 10 -20.44 -11.28 -5.37
C ARG A 10 -19.67 -9.97 -5.34
N ILE A 11 -19.78 -9.29 -4.21
CA ILE A 11 -19.04 -8.07 -3.91
C ILE A 11 -17.59 -8.37 -4.30
N LYS A 12 -17.04 -7.55 -5.20
CA LYS A 12 -15.65 -7.66 -5.67
C LYS A 12 -14.79 -7.88 -4.42
N SER A 13 -14.00 -8.95 -4.40
CA SER A 13 -12.96 -9.08 -3.39
C SER A 13 -12.02 -7.91 -3.57
N ASN A 14 -11.95 -7.02 -2.58
CA ASN A 14 -10.93 -5.98 -2.53
C ASN A 14 -9.76 -6.61 -1.78
N ALA A 15 -8.68 -6.91 -2.50
CA ALA A 15 -7.44 -7.33 -1.89
C ALA A 15 -6.64 -6.09 -1.54
N LYS A 16 -6.15 -6.01 -0.31
CA LYS A 16 -5.29 -4.92 0.12
C LYS A 16 -3.86 -5.42 0.26
N VAL A 17 -2.90 -4.62 -0.19
CA VAL A 17 -1.48 -4.94 -0.10
C VAL A 17 -0.78 -3.80 0.61
N VAL A 18 -0.01 -4.13 1.64
CA VAL A 18 0.98 -3.21 2.21
C VAL A 18 2.30 -3.41 1.49
N ILE A 19 2.91 -2.33 1.04
CA ILE A 19 4.25 -2.28 0.47
C ILE A 19 5.12 -1.53 1.48
N ILE A 20 6.22 -2.16 1.86
CA ILE A 20 7.19 -1.60 2.79
C ILE A 20 8.35 -1.06 1.98
N LEU A 21 8.58 0.24 2.13
CA LEU A 21 9.71 0.96 1.58
C LEU A 21 10.78 1.11 2.66
N GLN A 22 12.04 1.00 2.31
CA GLN A 22 13.14 1.24 3.25
C GLN A 22 14.27 1.98 2.56
N ASP A 23 14.68 3.10 3.16
CA ASP A 23 15.90 3.81 2.82
C ASP A 23 16.76 3.95 4.07
N HIS A 24 17.97 3.39 4.07
CA HIS A 24 18.85 3.33 5.22
C HIS A 24 18.11 2.87 6.52
N ASP A 25 18.00 3.76 7.51
CA ASP A 25 17.35 3.55 8.81
C ASP A 25 15.88 4.03 8.85
N ALA A 26 15.29 4.41 7.71
CA ALA A 26 13.92 4.86 7.59
C ALA A 26 13.01 3.84 6.88
N ILE A 27 11.78 3.73 7.35
CA ILE A 27 10.76 2.80 6.85
C ILE A 27 9.52 3.59 6.44
N GLY A 28 9.08 3.37 5.21
CA GLY A 28 7.79 3.80 4.68
C GLY A 28 6.83 2.64 4.60
N ARG A 29 5.53 2.95 4.72
CA ARG A 29 4.46 2.00 4.38
C ARG A 29 3.50 2.72 3.45
N VAL A 30 3.23 2.08 2.33
CA VAL A 30 2.17 2.49 1.42
C VAL A 30 1.25 1.32 1.18
N TYR A 31 -0.01 1.64 0.90
CA TYR A 31 -1.06 0.65 0.76
C TYR A 31 -1.63 0.72 -0.64
N VAL A 32 -2.10 -0.42 -1.15
CA VAL A 32 -2.73 -0.52 -2.47
C VAL A 32 -4.00 -1.34 -2.35
N GLU A 33 -5.11 -0.80 -2.84
CA GLU A 33 -6.37 -1.53 -2.96
C GLU A 33 -6.55 -2.11 -4.37
N ILE A 34 -6.65 -3.43 -4.49
CA ILE A 34 -6.86 -4.14 -5.76
C ILE A 34 -8.27 -4.71 -5.79
N GLN A 35 -9.06 -4.22 -6.74
CA GLN A 35 -10.42 -4.71 -6.97
C GLN A 35 -10.42 -5.88 -7.95
N GLY A 36 -11.02 -7.00 -7.57
CA GLY A 36 -11.25 -8.14 -8.48
C GLY A 36 -10.91 -9.49 -7.85
N ASP A 37 -11.19 -10.56 -8.59
CA ASP A 37 -10.89 -11.94 -8.18
C ASP A 37 -9.56 -12.40 -8.81
N LEU A 38 -8.47 -11.73 -8.42
CA LEU A 38 -7.12 -12.06 -8.85
C LEU A 38 -6.49 -13.07 -7.88
N LYS A 39 -5.65 -13.97 -8.40
CA LYS A 39 -4.87 -14.87 -7.54
C LYS A 39 -3.82 -14.09 -6.77
N SER A 40 -3.39 -14.58 -5.61
CA SER A 40 -2.41 -13.88 -4.75
C SER A 40 -1.16 -13.42 -5.49
N ARG A 41 -0.62 -14.22 -6.43
CA ARG A 41 0.53 -13.82 -7.24
C ARG A 41 0.22 -12.65 -8.18
N GLU A 42 -0.96 -12.65 -8.80
CA GLU A 42 -1.40 -11.60 -9.70
C GLU A 42 -1.67 -10.29 -8.93
N VAL A 43 -2.24 -10.40 -7.72
CA VAL A 43 -2.42 -9.26 -6.81
C VAL A 43 -1.08 -8.59 -6.49
N MET A 44 -0.03 -9.37 -6.21
CA MET A 44 1.29 -8.79 -5.90
C MET A 44 1.90 -8.04 -7.10
N VAL A 45 1.77 -8.59 -8.31
CA VAL A 45 2.26 -7.94 -9.53
C VAL A 45 1.49 -6.65 -9.80
N GLU A 46 0.16 -6.69 -9.64
CA GLU A 46 -0.69 -5.52 -9.81
C GLU A 46 -0.39 -4.44 -8.76
N ALA A 47 -0.07 -4.84 -7.52
CA ALA A 47 0.29 -3.90 -6.45
C ALA A 47 1.56 -3.11 -6.77
N LEU A 48 2.57 -3.76 -7.35
CA LEU A 48 3.80 -3.09 -7.77
C LEU A 48 3.57 -2.15 -8.96
N LYS A 49 2.72 -2.52 -9.92
CA LYS A 49 2.32 -1.61 -11.01
C LYS A 49 1.60 -0.36 -10.48
N ARG A 50 0.69 -0.55 -9.52
CA ARG A 50 -0.02 0.56 -8.87
C ARG A 50 0.92 1.51 -8.12
N LEU A 51 2.03 0.98 -7.59
CA LEU A 51 3.09 1.78 -6.98
C LEU A 51 3.75 2.69 -8.03
N GLU A 52 4.09 2.14 -9.21
CA GLU A 52 4.65 2.88 -10.35
C GLU A 52 3.65 3.91 -10.90
N ASP A 53 2.38 3.54 -11.02
CA ASP A 53 1.29 4.41 -11.49
C ASP A 53 0.90 5.50 -10.46
N GLY A 54 1.41 5.41 -9.22
CA GLY A 54 1.11 6.35 -8.14
C GLY A 54 -0.28 6.19 -7.51
N LEU A 55 -0.96 5.06 -7.73
CA LEU A 55 -2.24 4.71 -7.10
C LEU A 55 -2.02 4.04 -5.75
N ILE A 56 -1.46 4.80 -4.82
CA ILE A 56 -1.02 4.36 -3.50
C ILE A 56 -1.62 5.20 -2.38
N TYR A 57 -1.82 4.58 -1.22
CA TYR A 57 -2.50 5.16 -0.06
C TYR A 57 -1.55 5.24 1.15
N SER A 58 -1.75 6.23 2.01
CA SER A 58 -0.99 6.43 3.25
C SER A 58 -1.52 5.56 4.41
N ASP A 59 -2.75 5.06 4.30
CA ASP A 59 -3.46 4.33 5.35
C ASP A 59 -3.88 2.91 4.95
N GLU A 60 -3.98 2.02 5.94
CA GLU A 60 -4.38 0.62 5.75
C GLU A 60 -5.83 0.51 5.23
N ASP A 61 -6.67 1.48 5.55
CA ASP A 61 -8.05 1.52 5.08
C ASP A 61 -8.18 1.92 3.60
N CYS A 62 -7.10 2.39 2.98
CA CYS A 62 -7.05 2.89 1.60
C CYS A 62 -8.03 4.04 1.38
N THR A 63 -8.09 4.97 2.34
CA THR A 63 -8.99 6.14 2.32
C THR A 63 -8.28 7.41 1.91
N GLU A 64 -6.98 7.50 2.14
CA GLU A 64 -6.16 8.68 1.90
C GLU A 64 -5.12 8.37 0.80
N LEU A 65 -5.42 8.85 -0.41
CA LEU A 65 -4.54 8.71 -1.57
C LEU A 65 -3.35 9.65 -1.42
N ILE A 66 -2.15 9.16 -1.73
CA ILE A 66 -0.94 9.99 -1.75
C ILE A 66 -0.90 10.77 -3.07
N GLU A 67 -1.34 12.02 -3.03
CA GLU A 67 -1.30 12.94 -4.18
C GLU A 67 0.05 13.65 -4.33
N SER A 68 0.90 13.57 -3.31
CA SER A 68 2.26 14.13 -3.32
C SER A 68 3.17 13.38 -4.30
N GLU A 69 4.13 14.10 -4.89
CA GLU A 69 5.24 13.51 -5.65
C GLU A 69 6.20 12.72 -4.75
N TYR A 70 6.06 12.84 -3.43
CA TYR A 70 6.93 12.22 -2.45
C TYR A 70 6.15 11.34 -1.47
N ILE A 71 6.77 10.22 -1.11
CA ILE A 71 6.31 9.31 -0.07
C ILE A 71 7.09 9.60 1.21
N GLU A 72 6.35 9.82 2.29
CA GLU A 72 6.92 10.03 3.62
C GLU A 72 7.41 8.71 4.22
N VAL A 73 8.68 8.67 4.62
CA VAL A 73 9.26 7.55 5.35
C VAL A 73 9.86 8.01 6.67
N PHE A 74 9.66 7.19 7.71
CA PHE A 74 9.96 7.56 9.08
C PHE A 74 11.14 6.75 9.59
N ARG A 75 12.06 7.39 10.32
CA ARG A 75 13.14 6.65 10.99
C ARG A 75 12.57 5.57 11.89
N LYS A 76 13.17 4.38 11.82
CA LYS A 76 12.81 3.24 12.66
C LYS A 76 13.01 3.64 14.12
N ARG A 77 11.91 3.86 14.86
CA ARG A 77 11.97 4.24 16.28
C ARG A 77 12.72 3.15 17.05
N SER A 78 13.96 3.44 17.46
CA SER A 78 14.62 2.65 18.49
C SER A 78 13.88 2.87 19.81
N PRO A 79 13.57 1.81 20.59
CA PRO A 79 12.91 1.96 21.89
C PRO A 79 13.67 2.87 22.88
N SER A 80 14.95 3.16 22.62
CA SER A 80 15.79 4.05 23.42
C SER A 80 15.69 5.55 23.10
N ARG A 81 15.06 5.96 21.99
CA ARG A 81 14.99 7.38 21.56
C ARG A 81 13.56 7.87 21.41
N ARG A 82 12.87 8.01 22.54
CA ARG A 82 11.42 8.32 22.60
C ARG A 82 11.04 9.75 22.21
N ASN A 83 11.98 10.68 22.04
CA ASN A 83 11.71 12.13 22.00
C ASN A 83 12.43 12.92 20.89
N GLU A 84 13.11 12.28 19.92
CA GLU A 84 13.70 13.04 18.80
C GLU A 84 12.68 13.18 17.68
N GLU A 85 12.43 14.43 17.27
CA GLU A 85 11.59 14.85 16.15
C GLU A 85 11.70 13.85 14.99
N GLU A 86 10.55 13.34 14.53
CA GLU A 86 10.48 12.39 13.44
C GLU A 86 10.99 13.04 12.16
N PHE A 87 12.27 12.84 11.85
CA PHE A 87 12.79 13.17 10.54
C PHE A 87 12.03 12.36 9.49
N THR A 88 11.14 13.03 8.78
CA THR A 88 10.49 12.52 7.58
C THR A 88 11.49 12.62 6.44
N PHE A 89 11.91 11.47 5.92
CA PHE A 89 12.59 11.42 4.63
C PHE A 89 11.53 11.31 3.56
N LEU A 90 11.82 11.92 2.40
CA LEU A 90 10.92 11.94 1.27
C LEU A 90 11.53 11.08 0.17
N ILE A 91 10.88 9.97 -0.15
CA ILE A 91 11.20 9.16 -1.32
C ILE A 91 10.42 9.72 -2.50
N ASP A 92 11.09 10.07 -3.58
CA ASP A 92 10.41 10.43 -4.83
C ASP A 92 9.60 9.23 -5.32
N ARG A 93 8.30 9.45 -5.53
CA ARG A 93 7.34 8.43 -5.94
C ARG A 93 7.76 7.75 -7.24
N ALA A 94 8.41 8.47 -8.15
CA ALA A 94 8.90 7.90 -9.42
C ALA A 94 9.96 6.82 -9.22
N TYR A 95 10.66 6.81 -8.08
CA TYR A 95 11.70 5.85 -7.74
C TYR A 95 11.30 4.94 -6.58
N ALA A 96 10.03 4.95 -6.16
CA ALA A 96 9.58 4.20 -4.99
C ALA A 96 9.84 2.69 -5.10
N GLU A 97 9.83 2.13 -6.32
CA GLU A 97 10.12 0.71 -6.58
C GLU A 97 11.52 0.31 -6.08
N ASP A 98 12.53 1.18 -6.26
CA ASP A 98 13.92 0.91 -5.86
C ASP A 98 14.09 0.75 -4.34
N TYR A 99 13.12 1.26 -3.56
CA TYR A 99 13.11 1.20 -2.11
C TYR A 99 12.23 0.08 -1.56
N VAL A 100 11.56 -0.72 -2.40
CA VAL A 100 10.68 -1.80 -1.96
C VAL A 100 11.50 -2.94 -1.36
N VAL A 101 11.31 -3.19 -0.06
CA VAL A 101 11.94 -4.34 0.63
C VAL A 101 10.99 -5.50 0.83
N SER A 102 9.68 -5.26 0.90
CA SER A 102 8.69 -6.31 0.98
C SER A 102 7.30 -5.81 0.61
N ALA A 103 6.45 -6.72 0.18
CA ALA A 103 5.03 -6.47 0.04
C ALA A 103 4.24 -7.65 0.63
N LYS A 104 3.06 -7.37 1.19
CA LYS A 104 2.25 -8.38 1.87
C LYS A 104 0.76 -8.10 1.70
N LEU A 105 0.00 -9.15 1.42
CA LEU A 105 -1.46 -9.14 1.49
C LEU A 105 -1.93 -8.91 2.93
N ILE A 106 -2.81 -7.93 3.10
CA ILE A 106 -3.48 -7.59 4.34
C ILE A 106 -4.99 -7.84 4.20
N LYS A 107 -5.69 -7.94 5.33
CA LYS A 107 -7.10 -8.32 5.38
C LYS A 107 -8.02 -7.14 5.21
#